data_AF-A0A355L4X6-F1
#
_entry.id   AF-A0A355L4X6-F1
#
_cell.length_a   1.000
_cell.length_b   1.000
_cell.length_c   1.000
_cell.angle_alpha   90.00
_cell.angle_beta   90.00
_cell.angle_gamma   90.00
#
_symmetry.space_group_name_H-M   'P 1'
#
loop_
_entity.id
_entity.type
_entity.pdbx_description
1 polymer ?
#
loop_
_entity_poly.entity_id
_entity_poly.type
_entity_poly.pdbx_seq_one_letter_code
_entity_poly.pdbx_strand_id
1 'polypeptide(L)'
;MKKIIAVFCTAVLITSMLAACSNSQQASGNNVQSSADSASTTESTTMRTTEDLSTTFKEAETNTVYPALKKDFDSSFPYEIASYSSYYLSSNETRTKNIHEAVDHLNGIVIPAGKTFSFNQTVGKRTVLAGYQAAKVVQGDEFVDGLGGGICQVSSTVFQSVLRANLQIKIRACHSLEISYVPLGGDATVQWNSQDFQFVNNSSCDIRLIVTANDGKLTCTVEAKEDIKPNKVDIKIKKDGKSYVLTRTVDGNVNYTTYSKYAKPKSATTKKKDKDKKKTTKKKSDKNKDKKSTKSKKKKS
;
A
#
# COMPACT_ATOMS: atom_id res chain seq x y z
N MET A 1 34.99 -35.63 44.43
CA MET A 1 33.76 -35.78 45.25
C MET A 1 32.56 -35.74 44.30
N LYS A 2 32.14 -36.87 43.69
CA LYS A 2 30.87 -37.61 43.96
C LYS A 2 29.68 -36.65 44.20
N LYS A 3 28.61 -36.64 43.40
CA LYS A 3 27.68 -37.77 43.19
C LYS A 3 26.98 -37.75 41.81
N ILE A 4 26.83 -38.95 41.28
CA ILE A 4 26.03 -39.41 40.15
C ILE A 4 24.63 -39.78 40.69
N ILE A 5 23.55 -39.46 39.98
CA ILE A 5 22.25 -40.14 40.14
C ILE A 5 21.76 -40.52 38.73
N ALA A 6 21.73 -41.83 38.49
CA ALA A 6 21.13 -42.49 37.35
C ALA A 6 19.74 -43.02 37.77
N VAL A 7 18.74 -42.90 36.91
CA VAL A 7 17.45 -43.58 37.06
C VAL A 7 17.22 -44.43 35.82
N PHE A 8 17.21 -45.75 36.04
CA PHE A 8 16.80 -46.80 35.11
C PHE A 8 15.29 -46.99 35.21
N CYS A 9 14.58 -47.09 34.09
CA CYS A 9 13.30 -47.79 34.00
C CYS A 9 13.16 -48.46 32.61
N THR A 10 13.56 -49.73 32.62
CA THR A 10 13.15 -50.90 31.82
C THR A 10 12.25 -50.73 30.58
N ALA A 11 12.78 -51.27 29.48
CA ALA A 11 12.09 -51.63 28.24
C ALA A 11 11.14 -52.83 28.41
N VAL A 12 10.04 -52.82 27.65
CA VAL A 12 9.23 -54.01 27.36
C VAL A 12 9.26 -54.26 25.85
N LEU A 13 9.81 -55.41 25.49
CA LEU A 13 9.80 -56.02 24.17
C LEU A 13 8.44 -56.66 23.89
N ILE A 14 7.87 -56.42 22.71
CA ILE A 14 6.94 -57.35 22.07
C ILE A 14 7.42 -57.56 20.63
N THR A 15 7.85 -58.80 20.38
CA THR A 15 8.24 -59.37 19.10
C THR A 15 7.18 -60.39 18.65
N SER A 16 6.73 -60.31 17.40
CA SER A 16 6.27 -61.45 16.58
C SER A 16 6.10 -60.94 15.14
N MET A 17 7.05 -61.17 14.23
CA MET A 17 7.24 -62.34 13.35
C MET A 17 6.24 -62.47 12.19
N LEU A 18 6.84 -62.44 10.98
CA LEU A 18 6.55 -63.20 9.74
C LEU A 18 5.27 -62.84 8.96
N ALA A 19 5.22 -62.80 7.62
CA ALA A 19 6.03 -63.52 6.64
C ALA A 19 6.21 -62.73 5.32
N ALA A 20 7.34 -63.01 4.67
CA ALA A 20 7.62 -62.71 3.28
C ALA A 20 6.82 -63.63 2.35
N CYS A 21 6.52 -63.15 1.13
CA CYS A 21 6.64 -63.94 -0.09
C CYS A 21 6.69 -63.00 -1.31
N SER A 22 7.84 -62.99 -1.96
CA SER A 22 8.04 -62.58 -3.35
C SER A 22 7.37 -63.62 -4.28
N ASN A 23 6.89 -63.23 -5.46
CA ASN A 23 7.55 -63.52 -6.73
C ASN A 23 6.62 -63.28 -7.95
N SER A 24 7.29 -62.86 -9.00
CA SER A 24 6.92 -62.63 -10.39
C SER A 24 6.22 -63.78 -11.14
N GLN A 25 5.38 -63.46 -12.13
CA GLN A 25 5.60 -63.65 -13.60
C GLN A 25 4.29 -63.60 -14.42
N GLN A 26 4.39 -62.92 -15.59
CA GLN A 26 3.86 -63.20 -16.95
C GLN A 26 2.56 -64.03 -17.15
N ALA A 27 1.74 -63.88 -18.20
CA ALA A 27 1.58 -63.03 -19.38
C ALA A 27 0.35 -63.60 -20.16
N SER A 28 -0.10 -62.90 -21.22
CA SER A 28 -0.99 -63.37 -22.32
C SER A 28 -2.51 -63.30 -22.04
N GLY A 29 -3.38 -62.72 -22.89
CA GLY A 29 -3.24 -62.04 -24.18
C GLY A 29 -4.63 -61.69 -24.78
N ASN A 30 -4.64 -60.70 -25.69
CA ASN A 30 -5.63 -60.37 -26.74
C ASN A 30 -7.03 -59.85 -26.31
N ASN A 31 -7.66 -58.83 -26.91
CA ASN A 31 -7.39 -58.01 -28.10
C ASN A 31 -8.33 -56.77 -28.10
N VAL A 32 -8.11 -55.87 -29.08
CA VAL A 32 -8.94 -54.74 -29.58
C VAL A 32 -8.57 -53.31 -29.12
N GLN A 33 -7.56 -52.77 -29.80
CA GLN A 33 -7.63 -51.60 -30.71
C GLN A 33 -8.41 -50.33 -30.28
N SER A 34 -7.71 -49.23 -30.00
CA SER A 34 -7.46 -48.16 -31.00
C SER A 34 -6.57 -47.06 -30.44
N SER A 35 -5.60 -46.69 -31.27
CA SER A 35 -4.65 -45.58 -31.19
C SER A 35 -5.27 -44.19 -30.95
N ALA A 36 -4.60 -43.36 -30.14
CA ALA A 36 -4.46 -41.93 -30.39
C ALA A 36 -3.25 -41.37 -29.62
N ASP A 37 -2.21 -41.05 -30.38
CA ASP A 37 -1.20 -40.05 -30.04
C ASP A 37 -1.89 -38.72 -29.74
N SER A 38 -1.58 -38.07 -28.61
CA SER A 38 -2.02 -36.69 -28.39
C SER A 38 -1.06 -35.97 -27.45
N ALA A 39 -0.16 -35.24 -28.11
CA ALA A 39 0.55 -34.06 -27.69
C ALA A 39 0.08 -33.43 -26.35
N SER A 40 1.03 -33.31 -25.44
CA SER A 40 0.98 -32.44 -24.27
C SER A 40 0.89 -30.98 -24.72
N THR A 41 -0.33 -30.44 -24.77
CA THR A 41 -0.58 -29.02 -24.99
C THR A 41 -0.32 -28.24 -23.71
N THR A 42 0.84 -27.57 -23.66
CA THR A 42 1.11 -26.53 -22.66
C THR A 42 0.22 -25.32 -22.99
N GLU A 43 -0.94 -25.22 -22.34
CA GLU A 43 -1.77 -24.02 -22.43
C GLU A 43 -1.10 -22.88 -21.66
N SER A 44 -0.36 -22.04 -22.38
CA SER A 44 0.03 -20.71 -21.91
C SER A 44 -1.21 -19.81 -21.91
N THR A 45 -1.95 -19.78 -20.81
CA THR A 45 -3.06 -18.85 -20.61
C THR A 45 -2.53 -17.43 -20.44
N THR A 46 -2.49 -16.66 -21.54
CA THR A 46 -2.29 -15.22 -21.52
C THR A 46 -3.52 -14.56 -20.89
N MET A 47 -3.47 -14.29 -19.58
CA MET A 47 -4.49 -13.56 -18.85
C MET A 47 -4.59 -12.12 -19.38
N ARG A 48 -5.69 -11.80 -20.05
CA ARG A 48 -6.03 -10.45 -20.53
C ARG A 48 -7.09 -9.87 -19.60
N THR A 49 -6.67 -9.10 -18.59
CA THR A 49 -7.61 -8.35 -17.74
C THR A 49 -8.15 -7.15 -18.49
N THR A 50 -9.41 -7.23 -18.93
CA THR A 50 -10.23 -6.08 -19.30
C THR A 50 -10.86 -5.52 -18.03
N GLU A 51 -10.29 -4.47 -17.43
CA GLU A 51 -10.98 -3.76 -16.34
C GLU A 51 -12.07 -2.84 -16.91
N ASP A 52 -13.26 -3.04 -16.35
CA ASP A 52 -14.53 -2.38 -16.58
C ASP A 52 -14.47 -0.84 -16.35
N LEU A 53 -15.19 -0.10 -17.19
CA LEU A 53 -15.29 1.37 -17.26
C LEU A 53 -16.14 2.00 -16.14
N SER A 54 -16.52 1.19 -15.15
CA SER A 54 -16.99 1.65 -13.84
C SER A 54 -16.17 0.93 -12.78
N THR A 55 -15.43 1.65 -11.95
CA THR A 55 -14.73 1.11 -10.78
C THR A 55 -15.76 0.53 -9.81
N THR A 56 -16.21 -0.69 -10.07
CA THR A 56 -17.13 -1.42 -9.19
C THR A 56 -16.27 -2.23 -8.24
N PHE A 57 -15.92 -1.62 -7.12
CA PHE A 57 -15.34 -2.30 -5.98
C PHE A 57 -16.28 -3.43 -5.55
N LYS A 58 -15.85 -4.68 -5.67
CA LYS A 58 -16.58 -5.78 -5.04
C LYS A 58 -16.21 -5.80 -3.57
N GLU A 59 -17.07 -5.25 -2.73
CA GLU A 59 -16.93 -5.24 -1.27
C GLU A 59 -16.64 -6.65 -0.69
N ALA A 60 -17.11 -7.71 -1.34
CA ALA A 60 -16.78 -9.09 -0.98
C ALA A 60 -15.28 -9.40 -1.04
N GLU A 61 -14.54 -8.82 -1.97
CA GLU A 61 -13.10 -9.07 -2.14
C GLU A 61 -12.25 -8.31 -1.11
N THR A 62 -12.73 -7.17 -0.61
CA THR A 62 -12.06 -6.43 0.48
C THR A 62 -12.30 -7.07 1.85
N ASN A 63 -13.35 -7.89 1.99
CA ASN A 63 -13.66 -8.67 3.19
C ASN A 63 -12.90 -10.00 3.29
N THR A 64 -12.20 -10.43 2.23
CA THR A 64 -11.42 -11.68 2.25
C THR A 64 -10.22 -11.54 3.19
N VAL A 65 -10.13 -12.36 4.24
CA VAL A 65 -8.97 -12.38 5.16
C VAL A 65 -7.87 -13.28 4.62
N TYR A 66 -6.66 -12.75 4.50
CA TYR A 66 -5.47 -13.50 4.09
C TYR A 66 -4.62 -13.89 5.32
N PRO A 67 -3.79 -14.94 5.22
CA PRO A 67 -2.81 -15.25 6.25
C PRO A 67 -1.91 -14.04 6.53
N ALA A 68 -1.63 -13.79 7.81
CA ALA A 68 -0.77 -12.69 8.22
C ALA A 68 0.63 -12.83 7.59
N LEU A 69 1.07 -11.77 6.93
CA LEU A 69 2.42 -11.66 6.40
C LEU A 69 3.40 -11.33 7.52
N LYS A 70 4.66 -11.67 7.32
CA LYS A 70 5.72 -11.46 8.31
C LYS A 70 6.78 -10.52 7.76
N LYS A 71 7.39 -9.75 8.66
CA LYS A 71 8.58 -8.99 8.34
C LYS A 71 9.82 -9.87 8.41
N ASP A 72 10.76 -9.63 7.53
CA ASP A 72 12.05 -10.30 7.51
C ASP A 72 13.12 -9.33 7.00
N PHE A 73 14.02 -8.93 7.88
CA PHE A 73 15.17 -8.09 7.55
C PHE A 73 16.48 -8.88 7.47
N ASP A 74 16.48 -10.13 7.93
CA ASP A 74 17.67 -10.94 8.11
C ASP A 74 17.96 -11.80 6.88
N SER A 75 16.90 -12.31 6.24
CA SER A 75 17.04 -13.08 5.00
C SER A 75 17.50 -12.19 3.84
N SER A 76 18.28 -12.79 2.94
CA SER A 76 18.76 -12.15 1.72
C SER A 76 17.66 -12.12 0.64
N PHE A 77 17.41 -10.92 0.10
CA PHE A 77 16.61 -10.67 -1.09
C PHE A 77 17.44 -9.80 -2.05
N PRO A 78 18.46 -10.37 -2.72
CA PRO A 78 19.50 -9.58 -3.36
C PRO A 78 19.08 -8.95 -4.70
N TYR A 79 17.89 -9.28 -5.20
CA TYR A 79 17.42 -8.83 -6.52
C TYR A 79 16.37 -7.74 -6.38
N GLU A 80 16.73 -6.50 -6.69
CA GLU A 80 15.76 -5.42 -6.87
C GLU A 80 14.98 -5.64 -8.18
N ILE A 81 13.66 -5.78 -8.09
CA ILE A 81 12.76 -5.96 -9.24
C ILE A 81 12.32 -4.59 -9.77
N ALA A 82 11.88 -3.72 -8.87
CA ALA A 82 11.43 -2.37 -9.21
C ALA A 82 11.39 -1.46 -7.98
N SER A 83 11.59 -0.16 -8.20
CA SER A 83 11.42 0.88 -7.19
C SER A 83 10.57 2.03 -7.72
N TYR A 84 9.83 2.67 -6.83
CA TYR A 84 9.15 3.93 -7.11
C TYR A 84 9.22 4.88 -5.92
N SER A 85 9.35 6.18 -6.22
CA SER A 85 9.34 7.23 -5.21
C SER A 85 8.25 8.26 -5.48
N SER A 86 7.60 8.71 -4.40
CA SER A 86 6.73 9.89 -4.38
C SER A 86 7.25 10.89 -3.35
N TYR A 87 6.77 12.14 -3.42
CA TYR A 87 7.28 13.22 -2.57
C TYR A 87 6.16 13.80 -1.70
N TYR A 88 6.50 14.19 -0.49
CA TYR A 88 5.62 14.82 0.47
C TYR A 88 6.29 16.00 1.16
N LEU A 89 5.49 16.94 1.65
CA LEU A 89 5.99 18.06 2.44
C LEU A 89 6.35 17.56 3.85
N SER A 90 7.64 17.37 4.12
CA SER A 90 8.14 16.93 5.42
C SER A 90 7.77 17.89 6.56
N SER A 91 7.61 19.18 6.25
CA SER A 91 7.14 20.22 7.17
C SER A 91 5.71 20.03 7.67
N ASN A 92 4.90 19.17 7.04
CA ASN A 92 3.60 18.78 7.56
C ASN A 92 3.78 17.61 8.56
N GLU A 93 4.17 17.94 9.79
CA GLU A 93 4.55 16.98 10.82
C GLU A 93 3.49 15.88 11.04
N THR A 94 2.21 16.25 11.13
CA THR A 94 1.13 15.30 11.39
C THR A 94 0.95 14.29 10.26
N ARG A 95 1.02 14.78 9.00
CA ARG A 95 0.95 13.92 7.82
C ARG A 95 2.20 13.04 7.71
N THR A 96 3.38 13.59 8.02
CA THR A 96 4.64 12.85 8.04
C THR A 96 4.59 11.71 9.05
N LYS A 97 4.10 11.95 10.27
CA LYS A 97 3.91 10.90 11.30
C LYS A 97 3.01 9.76 10.82
N ASN A 98 1.88 10.08 10.19
CA ASN A 98 1.00 9.07 9.62
C ASN A 98 1.67 8.24 8.52
N ILE A 99 2.48 8.87 7.67
CA ILE A 99 3.25 8.17 6.65
C ILE A 99 4.24 7.22 7.31
N HIS A 100 5.00 7.69 8.31
CA HIS A 100 5.97 6.86 9.03
C HIS A 100 5.29 5.65 9.69
N GLU A 101 4.14 5.84 10.36
CA GLU A 101 3.40 4.72 10.96
C GLU A 101 3.03 3.64 9.93
N ALA A 102 2.51 4.04 8.75
CA ALA A 102 2.21 3.06 7.71
C ALA A 102 3.46 2.43 7.08
N VAL A 103 4.55 3.21 6.95
CA VAL A 103 5.84 2.70 6.48
C VAL A 103 6.38 1.66 7.45
N ASP A 104 6.27 1.89 8.76
CA ASP A 104 6.73 0.95 9.78
C ASP A 104 6.00 -0.38 9.66
N HIS A 105 4.69 -0.40 9.39
CA HIS A 105 3.96 -1.65 9.15
C HIS A 105 4.40 -2.40 7.89
N LEU A 106 4.82 -1.69 6.84
CA LEU A 106 5.10 -2.25 5.52
C LEU A 106 6.56 -2.63 5.32
N ASN A 107 7.49 -1.88 5.91
CA ASN A 107 8.90 -2.07 5.67
C ASN A 107 9.35 -3.47 6.12
N GLY A 108 10.02 -4.18 5.22
CA GLY A 108 10.49 -5.55 5.42
C GLY A 108 9.43 -6.64 5.27
N ILE A 109 8.19 -6.31 4.87
CA ILE A 109 7.13 -7.32 4.74
C ILE A 109 7.44 -8.29 3.59
N VAL A 110 7.37 -9.59 3.87
CA VAL A 110 7.57 -10.66 2.89
C VAL A 110 6.23 -11.18 2.39
N ILE A 111 6.10 -11.30 1.07
CA ILE A 111 4.96 -11.87 0.39
C ILE A 111 5.41 -13.19 -0.25
N PRO A 112 5.03 -14.35 0.29
CA PRO A 112 5.44 -15.62 -0.30
C PRO A 112 4.87 -15.83 -1.71
N ALA A 113 5.54 -16.67 -2.50
CA ALA A 113 5.06 -17.03 -3.84
C ALA A 113 3.59 -17.51 -3.83
N GLY A 114 2.79 -17.00 -4.75
CA GLY A 114 1.35 -17.29 -4.87
C GLY A 114 0.45 -16.68 -3.79
N LYS A 115 0.98 -15.87 -2.86
CA LYS A 115 0.19 -15.22 -1.80
C LYS A 115 -0.25 -13.81 -2.18
N THR A 116 -1.37 -13.39 -1.58
CA THR A 116 -1.94 -12.06 -1.75
C THR A 116 -1.47 -11.14 -0.64
N PHE A 117 -1.06 -9.93 -1.02
CA PHE A 117 -0.90 -8.81 -0.12
C PHE A 117 -2.20 -8.00 -0.07
N SER A 118 -2.61 -7.60 1.13
CA SER A 118 -3.65 -6.58 1.36
C SER A 118 -3.05 -5.42 2.14
N PHE A 119 -3.19 -4.21 1.59
CA PHE A 119 -2.67 -3.01 2.23
C PHE A 119 -3.35 -2.75 3.58
N ASN A 120 -4.68 -2.86 3.61
CA ASN A 120 -5.42 -2.72 4.86
C ASN A 120 -5.03 -3.80 5.87
N GLN A 121 -5.01 -5.08 5.52
CA GLN A 121 -4.66 -6.12 6.51
C GLN A 121 -3.24 -6.00 7.05
N THR A 122 -2.31 -5.47 6.25
CA THR A 122 -0.92 -5.25 6.68
C THR A 122 -0.77 -4.01 7.56
N VAL A 123 -1.40 -2.90 7.19
CA VAL A 123 -1.27 -1.60 7.87
C VAL A 123 -2.25 -1.44 9.04
N GLY A 124 -3.37 -2.16 9.01
CA GLY A 124 -4.39 -2.11 10.06
C GLY A 124 -5.32 -0.90 10.01
N LYS A 125 -6.19 -0.80 11.02
CA LYS A 125 -7.19 0.26 11.16
C LYS A 125 -6.52 1.56 11.60
N ARG A 126 -6.86 2.67 10.92
CA ARG A 126 -6.31 3.99 11.23
C ARG A 126 -7.03 4.57 12.44
N THR A 127 -6.44 4.41 13.62
CA THR A 127 -6.98 4.90 14.91
C THR A 127 -5.92 5.68 15.66
N VAL A 128 -6.33 6.54 16.60
CA VAL A 128 -5.41 7.26 17.49
C VAL A 128 -4.55 6.30 18.32
N LEU A 129 -5.12 5.18 18.75
CA LEU A 129 -4.39 4.13 19.49
C LEU A 129 -3.32 3.45 18.65
N ALA A 130 -3.52 3.37 17.33
CA ALA A 130 -2.55 2.87 16.37
C ALA A 130 -1.61 3.98 15.86
N GLY A 131 -1.40 5.06 16.63
CA GLY A 131 -0.46 6.13 16.31
C GLY A 131 -0.94 7.18 15.30
N TYR A 132 -2.09 6.98 14.64
CA TYR A 132 -2.56 7.89 13.58
C TYR A 132 -3.15 9.19 14.13
N GLN A 133 -2.80 10.28 13.45
CA GLN A 133 -3.21 11.64 13.77
C GLN A 133 -4.10 12.23 12.67
N ALA A 134 -4.85 13.28 13.01
CA ALA A 134 -5.73 13.97 12.08
C ALA A 134 -4.92 14.80 11.07
N ALA A 135 -5.06 14.50 9.78
CA ALA A 135 -4.45 15.25 8.69
C ALA A 135 -5.44 15.32 7.50
N LYS A 136 -5.11 16.06 6.44
CA LYS A 136 -6.01 16.17 5.28
C LYS A 136 -6.23 14.81 4.61
N VAL A 137 -7.50 14.43 4.46
CA VAL A 137 -7.99 13.25 3.74
C VAL A 137 -9.02 13.68 2.69
N VAL A 138 -9.25 12.85 1.67
CA VAL A 138 -10.36 13.04 0.72
C VAL A 138 -11.61 12.40 1.30
N GLN A 139 -12.69 13.17 1.43
CA GLN A 139 -14.02 12.66 1.79
C GLN A 139 -15.05 13.25 0.83
N GLY A 140 -15.65 12.40 -0.02
CA GLY A 140 -16.56 12.87 -1.06
C GLY A 140 -15.86 13.76 -2.08
N ASP A 141 -16.26 15.03 -2.13
CA ASP A 141 -15.79 16.06 -3.07
C ASP A 141 -14.89 17.14 -2.42
N GLU A 142 -14.47 16.94 -1.17
CA GLU A 142 -13.65 17.91 -0.42
C GLU A 142 -12.46 17.26 0.31
N PHE A 143 -11.46 18.09 0.61
CA PHE A 143 -10.38 17.76 1.54
C PHE A 143 -10.78 18.16 2.95
N VAL A 144 -11.00 17.16 3.82
CA VAL A 144 -11.37 17.36 5.22
C VAL A 144 -10.25 16.90 6.14
N ASP A 145 -10.26 17.36 7.39
CA ASP A 145 -9.37 16.77 8.40
C ASP A 145 -9.93 15.40 8.79
N GLY A 146 -9.10 14.37 8.71
CA GLY A 146 -9.46 13.00 9.07
C GLY A 146 -8.24 12.21 9.55
N LEU A 147 -8.48 11.13 10.28
CA LEU A 147 -7.40 10.29 10.77
C LEU A 147 -6.68 9.60 9.60
N GLY A 148 -5.35 9.63 9.59
CA GLY A 148 -4.56 8.95 8.57
C GLY A 148 -4.38 9.72 7.25
N GLY A 149 -4.48 11.05 7.25
CA GLY A 149 -4.03 11.83 6.09
C GLY A 149 -2.57 11.48 5.76
N GLY A 150 -2.31 11.10 4.50
CA GLY A 150 -1.01 10.60 4.02
C GLY A 150 -1.01 9.10 3.65
N ILE A 151 -1.94 8.30 4.15
CA ILE A 151 -1.91 6.83 3.96
C ILE A 151 -2.13 6.42 2.50
N CYS A 152 -3.03 7.09 1.78
CA CYS A 152 -3.25 6.79 0.37
C CYS A 152 -2.02 7.09 -0.50
N GLN A 153 -1.12 8.00 -0.08
CA GLN A 153 0.16 8.20 -0.75
C GLN A 153 1.09 7.00 -0.57
N VAL A 154 1.10 6.40 0.63
CA VAL A 154 1.83 5.15 0.90
C VAL A 154 1.31 4.03 0.02
N SER A 155 0.00 3.80 0.01
CA SER A 155 -0.65 2.81 -0.87
C SER A 155 -0.32 3.05 -2.35
N SER A 156 -0.43 4.30 -2.83
CA SER A 156 -0.11 4.64 -4.22
C SER A 156 1.37 4.42 -4.57
N THR A 157 2.29 4.64 -3.63
CA THR A 157 3.72 4.39 -3.84
C THR A 157 4.01 2.89 -3.93
N VAL A 158 3.37 2.09 -3.06
CA VAL A 158 3.44 0.62 -3.14
C VAL A 158 2.86 0.14 -4.47
N PHE A 159 1.67 0.59 -4.85
CA PHE A 159 1.04 0.26 -6.14
C PHE A 159 1.96 0.55 -7.32
N GLN A 160 2.57 1.73 -7.38
CA GLN A 160 3.47 2.11 -8.47
C GLN A 160 4.72 1.23 -8.57
N SER A 161 5.21 0.71 -7.45
CA SER A 161 6.36 -0.22 -7.41
C SER A 161 5.94 -1.62 -7.85
N VAL A 162 4.82 -2.12 -7.32
CA VAL A 162 4.21 -3.41 -7.68
C VAL A 162 3.83 -3.47 -9.17
N LEU A 163 3.30 -2.37 -9.70
CA LEU A 163 2.96 -2.23 -11.12
C LEU A 163 4.22 -2.40 -12.00
N ARG A 164 5.32 -1.76 -11.62
CA ARG A 164 6.63 -1.85 -12.30
C ARG A 164 7.31 -3.20 -12.12
N ALA A 165 7.07 -3.87 -11.00
CA ALA A 165 7.55 -5.23 -10.73
C ALA A 165 6.78 -6.31 -11.51
N ASN A 166 5.85 -5.94 -12.40
CA ASN A 166 4.98 -6.84 -13.14
C ASN A 166 4.18 -7.83 -12.25
N LEU A 167 3.86 -7.43 -11.03
CA LEU A 167 3.03 -8.24 -10.16
C LEU A 167 1.55 -8.11 -10.54
N GLN A 168 0.77 -9.15 -10.23
CA GLN A 168 -0.66 -9.19 -10.56
C GLN A 168 -1.45 -8.29 -9.60
N ILE A 169 -1.98 -7.19 -10.11
CA ILE A 169 -2.90 -6.33 -9.37
C ILE A 169 -4.23 -7.07 -9.24
N LYS A 170 -4.72 -7.21 -8.01
CA LYS A 170 -5.99 -7.88 -7.70
C LYS A 170 -7.11 -6.87 -7.47
N ILE A 171 -6.85 -5.87 -6.64
CA ILE A 171 -7.80 -4.79 -6.34
C ILE A 171 -7.06 -3.48 -6.36
N ARG A 172 -7.62 -2.50 -7.08
CA ARG A 172 -7.15 -1.13 -7.10
C ARG A 172 -8.31 -0.15 -7.21
N ALA A 173 -8.18 0.97 -6.50
CA ALA A 173 -9.14 2.06 -6.47
C ALA A 173 -8.47 3.40 -6.84
N CYS A 174 -9.14 4.28 -7.60
CA CYS A 174 -8.71 5.69 -7.71
C CYS A 174 -9.38 6.56 -6.65
N HIS A 175 -8.75 7.68 -6.30
CA HIS A 175 -9.41 8.75 -5.54
C HIS A 175 -10.58 9.33 -6.32
N SER A 176 -11.55 9.90 -5.58
CA SER A 176 -12.63 10.70 -6.17
C SER A 176 -12.17 12.09 -6.60
N LEU A 177 -11.08 12.62 -6.02
CA LEU A 177 -10.52 13.94 -6.30
C LEU A 177 -9.13 13.85 -6.94
N GLU A 178 -8.77 14.87 -7.72
CA GLU A 178 -7.41 15.02 -8.24
C GLU A 178 -6.39 15.10 -7.08
N ILE A 179 -5.33 14.30 -7.19
CA ILE A 179 -4.20 14.26 -6.24
C ILE A 179 -2.90 14.64 -6.98
N SER A 180 -1.86 15.02 -6.23
CA SER A 180 -0.61 15.55 -6.80
C SER A 180 0.64 14.71 -6.58
N TYR A 181 0.60 13.69 -5.72
CA TYR A 181 1.79 12.93 -5.32
C TYR A 181 2.13 11.75 -6.27
N VAL A 182 1.23 11.41 -7.20
CA VAL A 182 1.47 10.51 -8.33
C VAL A 182 0.73 11.06 -9.56
N PRO A 183 1.11 10.68 -10.80
CA PRO A 183 0.34 11.05 -11.98
C PRO A 183 -1.13 10.63 -11.87
N LEU A 184 -2.05 11.47 -12.35
CA LEU A 184 -3.48 11.13 -12.39
C LEU A 184 -3.70 9.85 -13.21
N GLY A 185 -4.34 8.85 -12.62
CA GLY A 185 -4.48 7.49 -13.14
C GLY A 185 -3.56 6.47 -12.47
N GLY A 186 -2.50 6.93 -11.79
CA GLY A 186 -1.46 6.10 -11.16
C GLY A 186 -1.57 5.97 -9.64
N ASP A 187 -2.73 6.27 -9.07
CA ASP A 187 -2.99 6.19 -7.63
C ASP A 187 -3.70 4.91 -7.22
N ALA A 188 -3.57 4.53 -5.95
CA ALA A 188 -4.32 3.45 -5.31
C ALA A 188 -4.84 3.95 -3.95
N THR A 189 -6.11 4.33 -3.88
CA THR A 189 -6.75 4.78 -2.64
C THR A 189 -7.11 3.61 -1.73
N VAL A 190 -7.09 3.85 -0.43
CA VAL A 190 -7.45 2.87 0.60
C VAL A 190 -8.29 3.53 1.68
N GLN A 191 -9.27 2.80 2.17
CA GLN A 191 -10.12 3.17 3.28
C GLN A 191 -10.49 1.89 4.03
N TRP A 192 -10.26 1.89 5.34
CA TRP A 192 -10.54 0.73 6.18
C TRP A 192 -11.99 0.26 6.01
N ASN A 193 -12.19 -1.05 5.84
CA ASN A 193 -13.49 -1.71 5.59
C ASN A 193 -14.25 -1.29 4.32
N SER A 194 -13.65 -0.55 3.37
CA SER A 194 -14.35 -0.23 2.11
C SER A 194 -13.46 -0.28 0.87
N GLN A 195 -12.27 0.33 0.89
CA GLN A 195 -11.35 0.36 -0.24
C GLN A 195 -10.00 -0.22 0.17
N ASP A 196 -9.47 -1.14 -0.63
CA ASP A 196 -8.18 -1.76 -0.37
C ASP A 196 -7.33 -1.77 -1.64
N PHE A 197 -6.02 -1.86 -1.44
CA PHE A 197 -5.08 -2.17 -2.51
C PHE A 197 -4.56 -3.58 -2.27
N GLN A 198 -4.80 -4.47 -3.24
CA GLN A 198 -4.38 -5.87 -3.18
C GLN A 198 -3.62 -6.28 -4.43
N PHE A 199 -2.60 -7.09 -4.25
CA PHE A 199 -1.86 -7.72 -5.35
C PHE A 199 -1.45 -9.14 -4.97
N VAL A 200 -1.22 -9.98 -5.96
CA VAL A 200 -0.71 -11.34 -5.79
C VAL A 200 0.77 -11.34 -6.14
N ASN A 201 1.60 -11.96 -5.31
CA ASN A 201 2.94 -12.34 -5.73
C ASN A 201 2.83 -13.54 -6.68
N ASN A 202 2.68 -13.27 -7.97
CA ASN A 202 2.63 -14.27 -9.03
C ASN A 202 4.01 -14.66 -9.58
N SER A 203 5.09 -14.33 -8.87
CA SER A 203 6.44 -14.78 -9.20
C SER A 203 6.71 -16.19 -8.65
N SER A 204 7.84 -16.79 -9.06
CA SER A 204 8.25 -18.14 -8.62
C SER A 204 8.87 -18.17 -7.22
N CYS A 205 9.17 -17.02 -6.60
CA CYS A 205 9.86 -16.94 -5.32
C CYS A 205 9.23 -15.91 -4.37
N ASP A 206 9.69 -15.88 -3.12
CA ASP A 206 9.26 -14.86 -2.17
C ASP A 206 9.80 -13.48 -2.58
N ILE A 207 8.96 -12.46 -2.38
CA ILE A 207 9.36 -11.06 -2.53
C ILE A 207 9.26 -10.32 -1.20
N ARG A 208 9.99 -9.21 -1.08
CA ARG A 208 9.96 -8.31 0.07
C ARG A 208 9.70 -6.88 -0.38
N LEU A 209 8.90 -6.15 0.39
CA LEU A 209 8.79 -4.69 0.22
C LEU A 209 9.73 -4.00 1.19
N ILE A 210 10.66 -3.20 0.66
CA ILE A 210 11.43 -2.23 1.43
C ILE A 210 10.79 -0.87 1.24
N VAL A 211 10.33 -0.28 2.34
CA VAL A 211 9.59 0.98 2.30
C VAL A 211 10.26 1.97 3.24
N THR A 212 10.58 3.17 2.74
CA THR A 212 11.27 4.20 3.49
C THR A 212 10.63 5.56 3.26
N ALA A 213 10.55 6.39 4.31
CA ALA A 213 10.13 7.78 4.21
C ALA A 213 11.12 8.67 4.96
N ASN A 214 11.94 9.41 4.20
CA ASN A 214 12.97 10.29 4.75
C ASN A 214 13.01 11.59 3.95
N ASP A 215 13.18 12.72 4.63
CA ASP A 215 13.38 14.04 4.02
C ASP A 215 12.35 14.43 2.94
N GLY A 216 11.08 14.03 3.13
CA GLY A 216 10.01 14.34 2.19
C GLY A 216 10.00 13.44 0.95
N LYS A 217 10.80 12.37 0.92
CA LYS A 217 10.79 11.34 -0.11
C LYS A 217 10.30 10.02 0.48
N LEU A 218 9.25 9.47 -0.12
CA LEU A 218 8.70 8.16 0.20
C LEU A 218 9.04 7.20 -0.95
N THR A 219 9.72 6.10 -0.64
CA THR A 219 10.16 5.10 -1.61
C THR A 219 9.63 3.73 -1.21
N CYS A 220 9.20 2.96 -2.20
CA CYS A 220 8.96 1.52 -2.07
C CYS A 220 9.82 0.80 -3.10
N THR A 221 10.51 -0.24 -2.68
CA THR A 221 11.32 -1.14 -3.51
C THR A 221 10.80 -2.55 -3.32
N VAL A 222 10.62 -3.27 -4.43
CA VAL A 222 10.26 -4.68 -4.46
C VAL A 222 11.54 -5.48 -4.68
N GLU A 223 11.91 -6.30 -3.72
CA GLU A 223 13.07 -7.20 -3.77
C GLU A 223 12.62 -8.65 -3.88
N ALA A 224 13.44 -9.53 -4.46
CA ALA A 224 13.19 -10.97 -4.60
C ALA A 224 14.34 -11.82 -4.06
N LYS A 225 14.00 -13.04 -3.62
CA LYS A 225 14.99 -14.06 -3.23
C LYS A 225 15.79 -14.60 -4.42
N GLU A 226 15.17 -14.66 -5.58
CA GLU A 226 15.75 -15.21 -6.80
C GLU A 226 15.68 -14.17 -7.94
N ASP A 227 16.57 -14.30 -8.92
CA ASP A 227 16.56 -13.45 -10.10
C ASP A 227 15.36 -13.84 -10.99
N ILE A 228 14.26 -13.12 -10.82
CA ILE A 228 13.04 -13.34 -11.62
C ILE A 228 13.07 -12.64 -12.98
N LYS A 229 14.16 -11.92 -13.32
CA LYS A 229 14.38 -11.21 -14.60
C LYS A 229 13.10 -10.57 -15.16
N PRO A 230 12.54 -9.54 -14.50
CA PRO A 230 11.27 -8.97 -14.91
C PRO A 230 11.35 -8.52 -16.37
N ASN A 231 10.42 -9.03 -17.18
CA ASN A 231 10.24 -8.62 -18.57
C ASN A 231 10.12 -7.11 -18.68
N LYS A 232 10.43 -6.54 -19.85
CA LYS A 232 10.46 -5.08 -20.02
C LYS A 232 9.06 -4.48 -19.80
N VAL A 233 8.89 -3.80 -18.67
CA VAL A 233 7.63 -3.13 -18.30
C VAL A 233 7.61 -1.70 -18.82
N ASP A 234 6.58 -1.36 -19.61
CA ASP A 234 6.26 0.00 -20.04
C ASP A 234 4.91 0.42 -19.44
N ILE A 235 4.88 1.58 -18.76
CA ILE A 235 3.67 2.12 -18.14
C ILE A 235 3.34 3.44 -18.81
N LYS A 236 2.13 3.53 -19.36
CA LYS A 236 1.62 4.73 -20.01
C LYS A 236 0.32 5.15 -19.35
N ILE A 237 0.18 6.46 -19.18
CA ILE A 237 -1.07 7.08 -18.73
C ILE A 237 -1.47 8.07 -19.80
N LYS A 238 -2.70 7.94 -20.30
CA LYS A 238 -3.28 8.86 -21.28
C LYS A 238 -4.61 9.39 -20.78
N LYS A 239 -4.88 10.66 -21.02
CA LYS A 239 -6.22 11.22 -20.80
C LYS A 239 -7.11 10.85 -21.98
N ASP A 240 -8.26 10.25 -21.69
CA ASP A 240 -9.28 9.87 -22.66
C ASP A 240 -10.64 10.38 -22.19
N GLY A 241 -11.12 11.46 -22.84
CA GLY A 241 -12.30 12.20 -22.39
C GLY A 241 -12.17 12.71 -20.95
N LYS A 242 -13.07 12.22 -20.08
CA LYS A 242 -13.10 12.54 -18.64
C LYS A 242 -12.28 11.56 -17.77
N SER A 243 -11.67 10.56 -18.39
CA SER A 243 -10.93 9.50 -17.70
C SER A 243 -9.42 9.62 -17.95
N TYR A 244 -8.65 9.05 -17.04
CA TYR A 244 -7.24 8.74 -17.23
C TYR A 244 -7.11 7.22 -17.36
N VAL A 245 -6.53 6.77 -18.46
CA VAL A 245 -6.30 5.37 -18.80
C VAL A 245 -4.85 5.04 -18.54
N LEU A 246 -4.60 4.19 -17.55
CA LEU A 246 -3.27 3.63 -17.28
C LEU A 246 -3.19 2.25 -17.93
N THR A 247 -2.16 2.03 -18.74
CA THR A 247 -1.84 0.73 -19.35
C THR A 247 -0.44 0.30 -18.96
N ARG A 248 -0.29 -0.95 -18.52
CA ARG A 248 0.99 -1.64 -18.39
C ARG A 248 1.17 -2.61 -19.55
N THR A 249 2.30 -2.50 -20.21
CA THR A 249 2.73 -3.35 -21.32
C THR A 249 3.96 -4.13 -20.90
N VAL A 250 3.98 -5.43 -21.18
CA VAL A 250 5.09 -6.34 -20.90
C VAL A 250 5.40 -7.11 -22.18
N ASP A 251 6.64 -7.00 -22.66
CA ASP A 251 7.09 -7.56 -23.95
C ASP A 251 6.18 -7.19 -25.13
N GLY A 252 5.71 -5.94 -25.13
CA GLY A 252 4.80 -5.43 -26.17
C GLY A 252 3.32 -5.78 -25.97
N ASN A 253 2.98 -6.62 -24.99
CA ASN A 253 1.60 -7.03 -24.71
C ASN A 253 1.02 -6.26 -23.52
N VAL A 254 -0.14 -5.63 -23.71
CA VAL A 254 -0.87 -4.99 -22.60
C VAL A 254 -1.42 -6.08 -21.69
N ASN A 255 -0.99 -6.08 -20.42
CA ASN A 255 -1.42 -7.07 -19.43
C ASN A 255 -2.13 -6.46 -18.22
N TYR A 256 -2.25 -5.13 -18.15
CA TYR A 256 -3.06 -4.43 -17.15
C TYR A 256 -3.52 -3.09 -17.71
N THR A 257 -4.80 -2.79 -17.54
CA THR A 257 -5.42 -1.51 -17.91
C THR A 257 -6.33 -1.10 -16.78
N THR A 258 -6.31 0.17 -16.39
CA THR A 258 -7.29 0.71 -15.44
C THR A 258 -7.75 2.11 -15.85
N TYR A 259 -8.95 2.48 -15.41
CA TYR A 259 -9.60 3.74 -15.72
C TYR A 259 -9.83 4.53 -14.44
N SER A 260 -9.49 5.82 -14.45
CA SER A 260 -9.66 6.69 -13.29
C SER A 260 -10.38 7.97 -13.67
N LYS A 261 -11.33 8.40 -12.85
CA LYS A 261 -12.08 9.65 -13.01
C LYS A 261 -11.96 10.45 -11.72
N TYR A 262 -11.72 11.75 -11.86
CA TYR A 262 -11.52 12.64 -10.74
C TYR A 262 -12.40 13.87 -10.88
N ALA A 263 -13.00 14.30 -9.77
CA ALA A 263 -13.52 15.66 -9.64
C ALA A 263 -12.40 16.62 -9.25
N LYS A 264 -12.56 17.89 -9.61
CA LYS A 264 -11.66 18.95 -9.16
C LYS A 264 -11.95 19.26 -7.69
N PRO A 265 -10.94 19.46 -6.84
CA PRO A 265 -11.15 19.90 -5.47
C PRO A 265 -11.86 21.26 -5.47
N LYS A 266 -12.83 21.47 -4.57
CA LYS A 266 -13.34 22.82 -4.33
C LYS A 266 -12.21 23.68 -3.76
N SER A 267 -12.00 24.86 -4.35
CA SER A 267 -11.07 25.84 -3.80
C SER A 267 -11.48 26.17 -2.36
N ALA A 268 -10.55 26.03 -1.41
CA ALA A 268 -10.80 26.43 -0.04
C ALA A 268 -11.11 27.94 -0.01
N THR A 269 -12.37 28.30 0.20
CA THR A 269 -12.74 29.69 0.47
C THR A 269 -12.09 30.09 1.78
N THR A 270 -10.99 30.82 1.70
CA THR A 270 -10.33 31.41 2.87
C THR A 270 -11.34 32.32 3.57
N LYS A 271 -12.05 31.82 4.59
CA LYS A 271 -12.71 32.68 5.56
C LYS A 271 -11.60 33.40 6.31
N LYS A 272 -11.20 34.56 5.77
CA LYS A 272 -10.40 35.55 6.46
C LYS A 272 -11.10 35.80 7.79
N LYS A 273 -10.51 35.34 8.90
CA LYS A 273 -10.93 35.73 10.25
C LYS A 273 -10.65 37.23 10.36
N ASP A 274 -11.61 38.07 9.98
CA ASP A 274 -11.68 39.45 10.43
C ASP A 274 -12.03 39.43 11.94
N LYS A 275 -11.01 39.15 12.75
CA LYS A 275 -11.02 39.37 14.20
C LYS A 275 -9.75 40.14 14.57
N ASP A 276 -9.56 41.30 13.95
CA ASP A 276 -8.72 42.37 14.52
C ASP A 276 -9.04 43.73 13.88
N LYS A 277 -10.30 44.16 13.99
CA LYS A 277 -10.68 45.56 13.76
C LYS A 277 -11.76 46.04 14.73
N LYS A 278 -11.64 45.66 16.00
CA LYS A 278 -12.41 46.29 17.09
C LYS A 278 -11.63 46.32 18.41
N LYS A 279 -10.37 46.76 18.38
CA LYS A 279 -9.64 47.12 19.61
C LYS A 279 -8.66 48.30 19.46
N THR A 280 -8.94 49.22 18.53
CA THR A 280 -8.10 50.43 18.35
C THR A 280 -8.88 51.74 18.15
N THR A 281 -10.15 51.79 18.57
CA THR A 281 -10.95 53.03 18.63
C THR A 281 -11.53 53.33 20.02
N LYS A 282 -11.01 52.68 21.08
CA LYS A 282 -11.33 53.04 22.49
C LYS A 282 -10.09 53.28 23.35
N LYS A 283 -9.01 53.81 22.75
CA LYS A 283 -7.82 54.29 23.47
C LYS A 283 -7.16 55.51 22.81
N LYS A 284 -7.98 56.41 22.27
CA LYS A 284 -7.58 57.76 21.82
C LYS A 284 -8.51 58.89 22.28
N SER A 285 -9.41 58.63 23.24
CA SER A 285 -10.26 59.66 23.87
C SER A 285 -9.88 60.03 25.31
N ASP A 286 -8.94 59.33 25.97
CA ASP A 286 -8.56 59.61 27.36
C ASP A 286 -7.10 60.05 27.56
N LYS A 287 -6.45 60.60 26.52
CA LYS A 287 -5.10 61.16 26.66
C LYS A 287 -4.96 62.59 26.14
N ASN A 288 -6.02 63.38 26.27
CA ASN A 288 -5.97 64.83 26.04
C ASN A 288 -6.77 65.63 27.09
N LYS A 289 -6.79 65.17 28.35
CA LYS A 289 -7.40 65.88 29.48
C LYS A 289 -6.45 66.30 30.60
N ASP A 290 -5.13 66.09 30.46
CA ASP A 290 -4.12 66.50 31.46
C ASP A 290 -3.01 67.37 30.87
N LYS A 291 -3.38 68.39 30.09
CA LYS A 291 -2.47 69.49 29.74
C LYS A 291 -3.19 70.83 29.63
N LYS A 292 -4.05 71.13 30.61
CA LYS A 292 -4.61 72.48 30.81
C LYS A 292 -4.81 72.78 32.29
N SER A 293 -3.73 72.74 33.05
CA SER A 293 -3.60 73.36 34.37
C SER A 293 -2.11 73.60 34.62
N THR A 294 -1.76 74.70 35.29
CA THR A 294 -0.40 75.17 35.60
C THR A 294 0.42 75.81 34.47
N LYS A 295 0.10 77.07 34.12
CA LYS A 295 1.03 78.24 34.21
C LYS A 295 0.37 79.48 33.60
N SER A 296 -0.59 80.04 34.32
CA SER A 296 -0.82 81.49 34.33
C SER A 296 -0.49 81.96 35.74
N LYS A 297 0.74 82.46 35.91
CA LYS A 297 1.16 83.35 37.00
C LYS A 297 2.56 83.85 36.67
N LYS A 298 2.63 84.87 35.81
CA LYS A 298 3.72 85.86 35.84
C LYS A 298 3.27 87.17 35.19
N LYS A 299 3.47 88.26 35.93
CA LYS A 299 3.27 89.70 35.65
C LYS A 299 1.85 90.25 35.78
N LYS A 300 1.60 90.99 36.86
CA LYS A 300 1.80 92.46 36.89
C LYS A 300 1.89 92.94 38.35
N SER A 301 2.78 93.93 38.52
CA SER A 301 2.72 95.10 39.41
C SER A 301 2.36 94.90 40.88
#